data_AF-T0YXU7-F1
#
_entry.id   AF-T0YXU7-F1
#
_cell.length_a   1.000
_cell.length_b   1.000
_cell.length_c   1.000
_cell.angle_alpha   90.00
_cell.angle_beta   90.00
_cell.angle_gamma   90.00
#
_symmetry.space_group_name_H-M   'P 1'
#
loop_
_entity.id
_entity.type
_entity.pdbx_description
1 polymer ?
#
loop_
_entity_poly.entity_id
_entity_poly.type
_entity_poly.pdbx_seq_one_letter_code
_entity_poly.pdbx_strand_id
1 'polypeptide(L)'
;VPGVSENIEVRSIVGRFLEHSRTFYFHNGGQSEIYCASADWMERNFFHRIEVAFPIDRSSHRTRILEDLELALRDNTQAWRLLPDGQYERLSGPEQERISLQGELLARNAAGSVFSSGG
;
A
#
# COMPACT_ATOMS: atom_id res chain seq x y z
N VAL A 1 -12.44 -17.52 3.72
CA VAL A 1 -12.60 -18.99 3.79
C VAL A 1 -12.46 -19.44 5.24
N PRO A 2 -13.50 -20.07 5.82
CA PRO A 2 -13.43 -20.60 7.19
C PRO A 2 -12.31 -21.63 7.34
N GLY A 3 -11.59 -21.60 8.46
CA GLY A 3 -10.45 -22.45 8.79
C GLY A 3 -9.14 -22.11 8.06
N VAL A 4 -9.12 -21.05 7.24
CA VAL A 4 -8.01 -20.75 6.32
C VAL A 4 -7.61 -19.27 6.33
N SER A 5 -8.57 -18.34 6.38
CA SER A 5 -8.32 -16.93 6.10
C SER A 5 -9.00 -15.96 7.09
N GLU A 6 -9.22 -16.38 8.34
CA GLU A 6 -9.89 -15.59 9.38
C GLU A 6 -9.16 -14.27 9.70
N ASN A 7 -7.83 -14.28 9.57
CA ASN A 7 -6.97 -13.14 9.85
C ASN A 7 -6.46 -12.45 8.57
N ILE A 8 -7.10 -12.71 7.42
CA ILE A 8 -6.72 -12.13 6.13
C ILE A 8 -7.81 -11.17 5.68
N GLU A 9 -7.47 -9.88 5.59
CA GLU A 9 -8.29 -8.87 4.94
C GLU A 9 -7.71 -8.54 3.55
N VAL A 10 -8.57 -8.47 2.54
CA VAL A 10 -8.18 -8.10 1.18
C VAL A 10 -8.85 -6.78 0.82
N ARG A 11 -8.03 -5.83 0.36
CA ARG A 11 -8.46 -4.51 -0.10
C ARG A 11 -7.91 -4.21 -1.48
N SER A 12 -8.66 -3.42 -2.24
CA SER A 12 -8.25 -2.87 -3.53
C SER A 12 -8.53 -1.37 -3.55
N ILE A 13 -7.54 -0.54 -3.88
CA ILE A 13 -7.73 0.90 -4.04
C ILE A 13 -7.77 1.18 -5.54
N VAL A 14 -8.92 1.67 -6.02
CA VAL A 14 -9.13 1.94 -7.44
C VAL A 14 -9.48 3.41 -7.59
N GLY A 15 -8.49 4.19 -8.02
CA GLY A 15 -8.60 5.64 -8.20
C GLY A 15 -8.08 6.09 -9.56
N ARG A 16 -7.64 7.36 -9.61
CA ARG A 16 -7.08 7.98 -10.81
C ARG A 16 -5.72 7.39 -11.19
N PHE A 17 -4.88 7.12 -10.19
CA PHE A 17 -3.55 6.53 -10.41
C PHE A 17 -3.63 5.01 -10.29
N LEU A 18 -2.77 4.34 -11.06
CA LEU A 18 -2.61 2.89 -10.98
C LEU A 18 -1.65 2.56 -9.84
N GLU A 19 -2.13 1.84 -8.83
CA GLU A 19 -1.30 1.35 -7.74
C GLU A 19 -0.39 0.22 -8.25
N HIS A 20 0.84 0.59 -8.63
CA HIS A 20 1.83 -0.31 -9.22
C HIS A 20 2.96 -0.67 -8.25
N SER A 21 2.99 -0.08 -7.05
CA SER A 21 3.98 -0.39 -6.02
C SER A 21 3.80 -1.82 -5.52
N ARG A 22 4.90 -2.57 -5.35
CA ARG A 22 4.91 -3.84 -4.61
C ARG A 22 5.80 -3.69 -3.39
N THR A 23 5.17 -3.70 -2.23
CA THR A 23 5.82 -3.54 -0.95
C THR A 23 5.37 -4.66 -0.02
N PHE A 24 6.31 -5.28 0.68
CA PHE A 24 6.04 -6.30 1.68
C PHE A 24 6.47 -5.80 3.05
N TYR A 25 5.58 -5.92 4.04
CA TYR A 25 5.86 -5.60 5.43
C TYR A 25 5.72 -6.86 6.28
N PHE A 26 6.75 -7.15 7.07
CA PHE A 26 6.76 -8.25 8.02
C PHE A 26 6.95 -7.68 9.43
N HIS A 27 6.10 -8.03 10.38
CA HIS A 27 6.20 -7.51 11.75
C HIS A 27 7.39 -8.09 12.53
N ASN A 28 7.70 -9.37 12.30
CA ASN A 28 8.87 -10.09 12.85
C ASN A 28 9.12 -9.84 14.36
N GLY A 29 8.10 -10.10 15.18
CA GLY A 29 8.20 -9.96 16.64
C GLY A 29 8.56 -8.55 17.13
N GLY A 30 8.22 -7.51 16.36
CA GLY A 30 8.56 -6.11 16.64
C GLY A 30 9.83 -5.64 15.92
N GLN A 31 10.62 -6.54 15.34
CA GLN A 31 11.79 -6.22 14.51
C GLN A 31 11.40 -6.18 13.05
N SER A 32 10.51 -5.24 12.69
CA SER A 32 9.87 -5.23 11.39
C SER A 32 10.85 -5.25 10.22
N GLU A 33 10.41 -5.73 9.06
CA GLU A 33 11.16 -5.68 7.81
C GLU A 33 10.26 -5.15 6.71
N ILE A 34 10.82 -4.30 5.84
CA ILE A 34 10.12 -3.74 4.69
C ILE A 34 10.96 -4.03 3.45
N TYR A 35 10.30 -4.56 2.43
CA TYR A 35 10.90 -4.82 1.12
C TYR A 35 10.09 -4.11 0.04
N CYS A 36 10.78 -3.56 -0.95
CA CYS A 36 10.18 -3.17 -2.23
C CYS A 36 10.57 -4.19 -3.29
N ALA A 37 9.66 -4.45 -4.23
CA ALA A 37 9.86 -5.47 -5.25
C ALA A 37 9.46 -4.98 -6.65
N SER A 38 10.09 -5.56 -7.68
CA SER A 38 9.71 -5.35 -9.09
C SER A 38 8.39 -6.01 -9.45
N ALA A 39 8.04 -7.11 -8.76
CA ALA A 39 6.92 -7.96 -9.10
C ALA A 39 6.07 -8.39 -7.90
N ASP A 40 4.84 -8.78 -8.20
CA ASP A 40 3.88 -9.37 -7.27
C ASP A 40 4.02 -10.91 -7.21
N TRP A 41 3.19 -11.52 -6.37
CA TRP A 41 3.20 -12.96 -6.09
C TRP A 41 2.40 -13.78 -7.11
N MET A 42 2.76 -13.67 -8.39
CA MET A 42 2.24 -14.53 -9.44
C MET A 42 3.29 -15.55 -9.90
N GLU A 43 2.86 -16.78 -10.21
CA GLU A 43 3.72 -17.91 -10.61
C GLU A 43 4.75 -17.54 -11.69
N ARG A 44 4.31 -16.77 -12.70
CA ARG A 44 5.21 -16.29 -13.77
C ARG A 44 6.36 -15.44 -13.26
N ASN A 45 6.18 -14.68 -12.17
CA ASN A 45 7.20 -13.83 -11.60
C ASN A 45 8.16 -14.63 -10.71
N PHE A 46 7.69 -15.71 -10.09
CA PHE A 46 8.54 -16.58 -9.27
C PHE A 46 9.41 -17.54 -10.07
N PHE A 47 8.87 -18.13 -11.14
CA PHE A 47 9.54 -19.27 -11.81
C PHE A 47 10.01 -18.96 -13.22
N HIS A 48 9.49 -17.90 -13.85
CA HIS A 48 9.72 -17.65 -15.28
C HIS A 48 10.36 -16.28 -15.56
N ARG A 49 10.60 -15.46 -14.54
CA ARG A 49 11.19 -14.13 -14.66
C ARG A 49 12.32 -13.95 -13.66
N ILE A 50 13.27 -13.10 -14.02
CA ILE A 50 14.26 -12.58 -13.09
C ILE A 50 13.63 -11.35 -12.45
N GLU A 51 13.39 -11.41 -11.15
CA GLU A 51 12.78 -10.34 -10.37
C GLU A 51 13.70 -9.95 -9.21
N VAL A 52 13.51 -8.75 -8.66
CA VAL A 52 14.28 -8.25 -7.53
C VAL A 52 13.33 -7.82 -6.42
N ALA A 53 13.61 -8.28 -5.20
CA ALA A 53 13.10 -7.72 -3.97
C ALA A 53 14.29 -7.26 -3.13
N PHE A 54 14.23 -6.06 -2.57
CA PHE A 54 15.34 -5.49 -1.79
C PHE A 54 14.83 -4.88 -0.48
N PRO A 55 15.60 -5.02 0.61
CA PRO A 55 15.22 -4.47 1.90
C PRO A 55 15.36 -2.94 1.90
N ILE A 56 14.56 -2.30 2.75
CA ILE A 56 14.69 -0.87 3.04
C ILE A 56 15.38 -0.71 4.40
N ASP A 57 16.67 -0.39 4.39
CA ASP A 57 17.48 -0.34 5.62
C ASP A 57 17.41 1.03 6.32
N ARG A 58 17.29 2.11 5.55
CA ARG A 58 17.27 3.47 6.11
C ARG A 58 15.98 3.73 6.87
N SER A 59 16.11 4.07 8.14
CA SER A 59 14.98 4.34 9.05
C SER A 59 13.98 5.36 8.49
N SER A 60 14.45 6.48 7.91
CA SER A 60 13.58 7.51 7.34
C SER A 60 12.73 7.00 6.16
N HIS A 61 13.29 6.13 5.32
CA HIS A 61 12.53 5.52 4.21
C HIS A 61 11.54 4.49 4.72
N ARG A 62 11.91 3.70 5.74
CA ARG A 62 11.01 2.75 6.38
C ARG A 62 9.79 3.45 6.99
N THR A 63 10.02 4.51 7.76
CA THR A 63 8.94 5.31 8.37
C THR A 63 8.00 5.85 7.31
N ARG A 64 8.53 6.48 6.26
CA ARG A 64 7.71 7.01 5.16
C ARG A 64 6.86 5.92 4.49
N ILE A 65 7.47 4.78 4.16
CA ILE A 65 6.74 3.68 3.50
C ILE A 65 5.66 3.12 4.42
N LEU A 66 5.93 3.00 5.73
CA LEU A 66 4.95 2.53 6.69
C LEU A 66 3.76 3.51 6.79
N GLU A 67 4.03 4.82 6.85
CA GLU A 67 2.99 5.85 6.84
C GLU A 67 2.12 5.79 5.58
N ASP A 68 2.73 5.55 4.41
CA ASP A 68 2.02 5.42 3.14
C ASP A 68 1.16 4.13 3.12
N LEU A 69 1.66 3.00 3.66
CA LEU A 69 0.90 1.76 3.81
C LEU A 69 -0.27 1.91 4.80
N GLU A 70 -0.05 2.56 5.94
CA GLU A 70 -1.09 2.87 6.92
C GLU A 70 -2.17 3.78 6.33
N LEU A 71 -1.77 4.78 5.55
CA LEU A 71 -2.69 5.65 4.82
C LEU A 71 -3.53 4.85 3.81
N ALA A 72 -2.93 3.91 3.08
CA ALA A 72 -3.65 3.02 2.18
C ALA A 72 -4.68 2.16 2.92
N LEU A 73 -4.32 1.62 4.09
CA LEU A 73 -5.25 0.89 4.97
C LEU A 73 -6.34 1.77 5.60
N ARG A 74 -6.18 3.09 5.59
CA ARG A 74 -7.18 4.03 6.10
C ARG A 74 -8.05 4.65 5.00
N ASP A 75 -7.73 4.44 3.73
CA ASP A 75 -8.54 4.96 2.62
C ASP A 75 -9.98 4.46 2.73
N ASN A 76 -10.92 5.40 2.72
CA ASN A 76 -12.36 5.15 2.81
C ASN A 76 -13.13 5.87 1.70
N THR A 77 -12.42 6.24 0.63
CA THR A 77 -12.98 6.97 -0.51
C THR A 77 -12.87 6.17 -1.80
N GLN A 78 -11.78 5.45 -2.03
CA GLN A 78 -11.49 4.65 -3.23
C GLN A 78 -11.15 3.19 -2.90
N ALA A 79 -11.11 2.81 -1.62
CA ALA A 79 -10.90 1.45 -1.19
C ALA A 79 -12.15 0.57 -1.35
N TRP A 80 -11.93 -0.67 -1.78
CA TRP A 80 -12.90 -1.75 -1.87
C TRP A 80 -12.42 -2.92 -1.01
N ARG A 81 -13.33 -3.52 -0.25
CA ARG A 81 -13.06 -4.71 0.56
C ARG A 81 -13.66 -5.95 -0.11
N LEU A 82 -12.90 -7.03 -0.16
CA LEU A 82 -13.40 -8.34 -0.57
C LEU A 82 -14.22 -8.98 0.56
N LEU A 83 -15.45 -9.36 0.28
CA LEU A 83 -16.34 -10.06 1.19
C LEU A 83 -16.18 -11.59 1.08
N PRO A 84 -16.63 -12.38 2.07
CA PRO A 84 -16.52 -13.84 2.06
C PRO A 84 -17.20 -14.53 0.88
N ASP A 85 -18.18 -13.89 0.25
CA ASP A 85 -18.92 -14.37 -0.92
C ASP A 85 -18.25 -14.03 -2.26
N GLY A 86 -17.07 -13.38 -2.22
CA GLY A 86 -16.32 -12.98 -3.40
C GLY A 86 -16.73 -11.63 -3.99
N GLN A 87 -17.75 -10.97 -3.43
CA GLN A 87 -18.15 -9.64 -3.85
C GLN A 87 -17.21 -8.57 -3.29
N TYR A 88 -17.11 -7.45 -4.00
CA TYR A 88 -16.39 -6.28 -3.52
C TYR A 88 -17.36 -5.19 -3.08
N GLU A 89 -17.15 -4.67 -1.88
CA GLU A 89 -17.89 -3.53 -1.35
C GLU A 89 -16.97 -2.32 -1.27
N ARG A 90 -17.42 -1.18 -1.79
CA ARG A 90 -16.68 0.07 -1.65
C ARG A 90 -16.82 0.60 -0.23
N LEU A 91 -15.69 0.89 0.42
CA LEU A 91 -15.67 1.54 1.72
C LEU A 91 -16.15 2.98 1.57
N SER A 92 -17.00 3.42 2.50
CA SER A 92 -17.47 4.79 2.59
C SER A 92 -17.46 5.26 4.03
N GLY A 93 -16.67 6.28 4.33
CA GLY A 93 -16.72 7.01 5.61
C GLY A 93 -17.65 8.22 5.57
N PRO A 94 -18.03 8.78 6.73
CA PRO A 94 -18.74 10.06 6.78
C PRO A 94 -17.90 11.17 6.14
N GLU A 95 -18.56 12.19 5.58
CA GLU A 95 -17.89 13.21 4.77
C GLU A 95 -16.78 13.96 5.52
N GLN A 96 -16.96 14.18 6.83
CA GLN A 96 -15.99 14.85 7.69
C GLN A 96 -14.74 14.00 8.00
N GLU A 97 -14.76 12.70 7.68
CA GLU A 97 -13.66 11.76 7.96
C GLU A 97 -13.15 11.09 6.67
N ARG A 98 -13.35 11.73 5.51
CA ARG A 98 -12.85 11.21 4.24
C ARG A 98 -11.33 11.20 4.22
N ILE A 99 -10.76 10.01 3.99
CA ILE A 99 -9.34 9.79 3.82
C ILE A 99 -9.14 9.23 2.41
N SER A 100 -8.37 9.94 1.60
CA SER A 100 -7.99 9.51 0.25
C SER A 100 -6.49 9.35 0.14
N LEU A 101 -6.02 8.13 -0.09
CA LEU A 101 -4.61 7.83 -0.29
C LEU A 101 -4.02 8.70 -1.41
N GLN A 102 -4.61 8.64 -2.60
CA GLN A 102 -4.09 9.34 -3.77
C GLN A 102 -4.16 10.87 -3.62
N GLY A 103 -5.21 11.39 -2.96
CA GLY A 103 -5.34 12.82 -2.69
C GLY A 103 -4.27 13.33 -1.70
N GLU A 104 -4.08 12.60 -0.60
CA GLU A 104 -3.08 12.90 0.42
C GLU A 104 -1.65 12.81 -0.14
N LEU A 105 -1.33 11.74 -0.88
CA LEU A 105 -0.03 11.59 -1.52
C LEU A 105 0.23 12.70 -2.54
N LEU A 106 -0.78 13.08 -3.34
CA LEU A 106 -0.64 14.18 -4.30
C LEU A 106 -0.36 15.51 -3.59
N ALA A 107 -1.11 15.83 -2.53
CA ALA A 107 -0.94 17.05 -1.75
C ALA A 107 0.46 17.12 -1.09
N ARG A 108 0.89 16.02 -0.45
CA ARG A 108 2.21 15.91 0.20
C ARG A 108 3.35 16.16 -0.79
N ASN A 109 3.28 15.55 -1.98
CA ASN A 109 4.34 15.67 -2.97
C ASN A 109 4.29 17.00 -3.76
N ALA A 110 3.11 17.61 -3.91
CA ALA A 110 2.99 18.96 -4.49
C ALA A 110 3.54 20.06 -3.56
N ALA A 111 3.37 19.91 -2.24
CA ALA A 111 3.94 20.84 -1.26
C ALA A 111 5.48 20.77 -1.20
N GLY A 112 6.06 19.59 -1.48
CA GLY A 112 7.51 19.36 -1.48
C GLY A 112 8.26 19.90 -2.71
N SER A 113 7.58 20.28 -3.80
CA SER A 113 8.22 20.69 -5.05
C SER A 113 8.54 22.19 -5.16
N VAL A 114 8.34 22.98 -4.10
CA VAL A 114 8.51 24.46 -4.18
C VAL A 114 9.94 24.93 -3.87
N PHE A 115 10.86 24.11 -3.35
CA PHE A 115 12.25 24.55 -3.10
C PHE A 115 13.29 23.46 -3.39
N SER A 116 13.85 23.49 -4.61
CA SER A 116 15.21 22.99 -4.89
C SER A 116 15.75 23.62 -6.19
N SER A 117 15.80 24.95 -6.23
CA SER A 117 16.67 25.70 -7.14
C SER A 117 17.55 26.61 -6.29
N GLY A 118 18.73 26.12 -5.92
CA GLY A 118 19.68 26.84 -5.08
C GLY A 118 20.82 25.92 -4.64
N GLY A 119 21.79 25.74 -5.53
CA GLY A 119 23.05 25.02 -5.33
C GLY A 119 23.89 25.12 -6.58
#